data_AF-A0AAU3QAQ0-F1
#
_entry.id   AF-A0AAU3QAQ0-F1
#
_cell.length_a   1.000
_cell.length_b   1.000
_cell.length_c   1.000
_cell.angle_alpha   90.00
_cell.angle_beta   90.00
_cell.angle_gamma   90.00
#
_symmetry.space_group_name_H-M   'P 1'
#
loop_
_entity.id
_entity.type
_entity.pdbx_description
1 polymer ?
#
loop_
_entity_poly.entity_id
_entity_poly.type
_entity_poly.pdbx_seq_one_letter_code
_entity_poly.pdbx_strand_id
1 'polypeptide(L)'
;MSKQELVVLGQDTADGCCPTLLTAPLDEEAATGLAKVFKALGDPVRLRLLSMIASRDGGEICVCDLTPAFDLSQPTISHHLKLLKQAGLIDSERRGTWVYYRLLPETTDRLAAVLTRPTARATEPAGTTS
;
A
#
# COMPACT_ATOMS: atom_id res chain seq x y z
N MET A 1 7.05 -28.12 23.31
CA MET A 1 6.95 -27.69 21.90
C MET A 1 7.67 -26.35 21.80
N SER A 2 8.78 -26.32 21.05
CA SER A 2 9.85 -25.33 21.12
C SER A 2 9.36 -23.88 21.06
N LYS A 3 9.65 -23.14 22.12
CA LYS A 3 9.56 -21.68 22.19
C LYS A 3 10.78 -21.14 21.44
N GLN A 4 10.65 -20.95 20.12
CA GLN A 4 11.63 -20.16 19.38
C GLN A 4 11.37 -18.70 19.73
N GLU A 5 12.25 -18.16 20.55
CA GLU A 5 12.33 -16.75 20.87
C GLU A 5 12.80 -16.03 19.59
N LEU A 6 11.85 -15.47 18.84
CA LEU A 6 12.17 -14.59 17.72
C LEU A 6 12.78 -13.31 18.30
N VAL A 7 14.06 -13.11 18.02
CA VAL A 7 14.71 -11.82 18.21
C VAL A 7 14.10 -10.85 17.20
N VAL A 8 13.11 -10.08 17.65
CA VAL A 8 12.49 -9.00 16.90
C VAL A 8 13.44 -7.81 16.99
N LEU A 9 14.21 -7.58 15.92
CA LEU A 9 15.09 -6.42 15.81
C LEU A 9 14.24 -5.18 15.52
N GLY A 10 13.92 -4.45 16.58
CA GLY A 10 13.34 -3.12 16.52
C GLY A 10 14.37 -2.10 16.07
N GLN A 11 14.04 -1.42 14.97
CA GLN A 11 14.41 -0.05 14.57
C GLN A 11 15.76 0.50 15.06
N ASP A 12 16.78 0.39 14.22
CA ASP A 12 17.90 1.33 14.18
C ASP A 12 18.08 1.87 12.76
N THR A 13 17.90 3.18 12.60
CA THR A 13 18.18 3.93 11.40
C THR A 13 19.69 4.18 11.26
N ALA A 14 20.37 3.37 10.45
CA ALA A 14 21.56 3.74 9.69
C ALA A 14 21.97 2.51 8.85
N ASP A 15 22.06 2.67 7.53
CA ASP A 15 22.45 1.65 6.54
C ASP A 15 21.34 0.71 6.01
N GLY A 16 20.51 1.26 5.12
CA GLY A 16 20.32 0.65 3.80
C GLY A 16 19.53 -0.65 3.63
N CYS A 17 18.99 -1.30 4.65
CA CYS A 17 18.10 -2.46 4.43
C CYS A 17 17.07 -2.63 5.54
N CYS A 18 15.95 -1.92 5.45
CA CYS A 18 14.77 -2.27 6.24
C CYS A 18 14.36 -3.70 5.89
N PRO A 19 14.06 -4.57 6.87
CA PRO A 19 13.47 -5.86 6.57
C PRO A 19 12.11 -5.63 5.89
N THR A 20 12.08 -5.90 4.59
CA THR A 20 10.85 -6.07 3.82
C THR A 20 10.22 -7.42 4.16
N LEU A 21 8.96 -7.60 3.78
CA LEU A 21 8.21 -8.84 4.00
C LEU A 21 8.93 -10.07 3.42
N LEU A 22 9.83 -9.88 2.45
CA LEU A 22 10.58 -10.93 1.76
C LEU A 22 12.01 -11.14 2.27
N THR A 23 12.53 -10.29 3.15
CA THR A 23 13.93 -10.33 3.60
C THR A 23 14.11 -10.73 5.05
N ALA A 24 13.14 -10.46 5.93
CA ALA A 24 13.16 -10.91 7.31
C ALA A 24 11.75 -10.99 7.91
N PRO A 25 11.56 -11.67 9.06
CA PRO A 25 10.28 -11.67 9.77
C PRO A 25 9.84 -10.26 10.17
N LEU A 26 8.54 -10.00 10.05
CA LEU A 26 7.92 -8.75 10.51
C LEU A 26 7.65 -8.81 12.01
N ASP A 27 7.82 -7.68 12.68
CA ASP A 27 7.29 -7.47 14.02
C ASP A 27 5.75 -7.34 14.02
N GLU A 28 5.14 -7.40 15.20
CA GLU A 28 3.68 -7.37 15.36
C GLU A 28 3.05 -6.05 14.87
N GLU A 29 3.76 -4.92 15.07
CA GLU A 29 3.28 -3.60 14.69
C GLU A 29 3.25 -3.44 13.16
N ALA A 30 4.36 -3.79 12.49
CA ALA A 30 4.49 -3.78 11.04
C ALA A 30 3.48 -4.75 10.39
N ALA A 31 3.34 -5.95 10.94
CA ALA A 31 2.36 -6.92 10.47
C ALA A 31 0.92 -6.38 10.59
N THR A 32 0.57 -5.76 11.72
CA THR A 32 -0.75 -5.15 11.94
C THR A 32 -1.02 -3.98 10.99
N GLY A 33 -0.01 -3.11 10.78
CA GLY A 33 -0.09 -1.99 9.84
C GLY A 33 -0.31 -2.46 8.41
N LEU A 34 0.48 -3.42 7.94
CA LEU A 34 0.34 -3.99 6.60
C LEU A 34 -0.99 -4.74 6.41
N ALA A 35 -1.43 -5.49 7.42
CA ALA A 35 -2.70 -6.20 7.37
C ALA A 35 -3.89 -5.25 7.16
N LYS A 36 -3.87 -4.05 7.75
CA LYS A 36 -4.90 -3.03 7.51
C LYS A 36 -4.95 -2.60 6.05
N VAL A 37 -3.79 -2.34 5.44
CA VAL A 37 -3.69 -1.94 4.02
C VAL A 37 -4.12 -3.08 3.11
N PHE A 38 -3.61 -4.30 3.32
CA PHE A 38 -4.00 -5.47 2.54
C PHE A 38 -5.49 -5.79 2.65
N LYS A 39 -6.09 -5.63 3.84
CA LYS A 39 -7.54 -5.80 4.00
C LYS A 39 -8.33 -4.77 3.20
N ALA A 40 -7.85 -3.53 3.11
CA ALA A 40 -8.48 -2.52 2.26
C ALA A 40 -8.31 -2.86 0.76
N LEU A 41 -7.17 -3.41 0.35
CA LEU A 41 -6.93 -3.83 -1.03
C LEU A 41 -7.52 -5.20 -1.39
N GLY A 42 -7.91 -6.02 -0.43
CA GLY A 42 -8.43 -7.38 -0.67
C GLY A 42 -9.86 -7.44 -1.23
N ASP A 43 -10.42 -6.32 -1.70
CA ASP A 43 -11.79 -6.22 -2.21
C ASP A 43 -11.79 -5.66 -3.62
N PRO A 44 -12.52 -6.31 -4.55
CA PRO A 44 -12.47 -5.97 -5.97
C PRO A 44 -13.03 -4.57 -6.26
N VAL A 45 -14.05 -4.13 -5.52
CA VAL A 45 -14.64 -2.79 -5.69
C VAL A 45 -13.63 -1.75 -5.22
N ARG A 46 -12.98 -1.97 -4.07
CA ARG A 46 -11.96 -1.05 -3.54
C ARG A 46 -10.73 -0.96 -4.45
N LEU A 47 -10.26 -2.08 -5.00
CA LEU A 47 -9.16 -2.07 -5.97
C LEU A 47 -9.52 -1.28 -7.22
N ARG A 48 -10.72 -1.48 -7.75
CA ARG A 48 -11.18 -0.78 -8.96
C ARG A 48 -11.35 0.72 -8.70
N LEU A 49 -11.91 1.11 -7.55
CA LEU A 49 -11.99 2.51 -7.11
C LEU A 49 -10.59 3.14 -7.00
N LEU A 50 -9.66 2.47 -6.32
CA LEU A 50 -8.29 2.96 -6.16
C LEU A 50 -7.60 3.10 -7.52
N SER A 51 -7.75 2.13 -8.42
CA SER A 51 -7.21 2.18 -9.77
C SER A 51 -7.74 3.38 -10.55
N MET A 52 -9.06 3.65 -10.48
CA MET A 52 -9.65 4.81 -11.16
C MET A 52 -9.15 6.14 -10.61
N ILE A 53 -8.93 6.24 -9.29
CA ILE A 53 -8.36 7.43 -8.64
C ILE A 53 -6.89 7.61 -9.08
N ALA A 54 -6.10 6.53 -9.02
CA ALA A 54 -4.67 6.56 -9.33
C ALA A 54 -4.38 6.83 -10.80
N SER A 55 -5.26 6.42 -11.72
CA SER A 55 -5.08 6.60 -13.16
C SER A 55 -5.72 7.88 -13.71
N ARG A 56 -6.25 8.76 -12.86
CA ARG A 56 -6.95 9.97 -13.33
C ARG A 56 -5.94 11.05 -13.70
N ASP A 57 -6.05 11.55 -14.94
CA ASP A 57 -5.32 12.74 -15.38
C ASP A 57 -5.70 13.94 -14.49
N GLY A 58 -4.69 14.57 -13.88
CA GLY A 58 -4.87 15.68 -12.93
C GLY A 58 -4.78 15.29 -11.44
N GLY A 59 -4.65 14.00 -11.11
CA GLY A 59 -4.31 13.53 -9.76
C GLY A 59 -5.45 13.49 -8.75
N GLU A 60 -6.67 13.86 -9.15
CA GLU A 60 -7.87 13.77 -8.32
C GLU A 60 -9.13 13.48 -9.16
N ILE A 61 -10.15 12.91 -8.53
CA ILE A 61 -11.43 12.54 -9.17
C ILE A 61 -12.61 12.84 -8.26
N CYS A 62 -13.70 13.38 -8.83
CA CYS A 62 -14.94 13.61 -8.10
C CYS A 62 -15.67 12.29 -7.81
N VAL A 63 -16.34 12.19 -6.66
CA VAL A 63 -17.22 11.05 -6.32
C VAL A 63 -18.30 10.78 -7.36
N CYS A 64 -18.75 11.82 -8.06
CA CYS A 64 -19.78 11.74 -9.10
C CYS A 64 -19.28 11.08 -10.38
N ASP A 65 -17.97 11.14 -10.63
CA ASP A 65 -17.34 10.46 -11.76
C ASP A 65 -17.00 9.00 -11.40
N LEU A 66 -16.85 8.69 -10.12
CA LEU A 66 -16.58 7.33 -9.63
C LEU A 66 -17.83 6.46 -9.61
N THR A 67 -18.92 6.98 -9.06
CA THR A 67 -20.15 6.21 -8.77
C THR A 67 -20.75 5.51 -10.00
N PRO A 68 -20.85 6.15 -11.19
CA PRO A 68 -21.45 5.53 -12.38
C PRO A 68 -20.73 4.29 -12.92
N ALA A 69 -19.47 4.05 -12.52
CA ALA A 69 -18.72 2.87 -12.95
C ALA A 69 -19.11 1.56 -12.24
N PHE A 70 -20.02 1.66 -11.24
CA PHE A 70 -20.45 0.56 -10.39
C PHE A 70 -21.97 0.48 -10.34
N ASP A 71 -22.50 -0.74 -10.39
CA ASP A 71 -23.91 -1.01 -10.10
C ASP A 71 -24.12 -1.15 -8.58
N LEU A 72 -23.77 -0.09 -7.84
CA LEU A 72 -23.79 -0.06 -6.38
C LEU A 72 -24.42 1.24 -5.88
N SER A 73 -25.02 1.16 -4.69
CA SER A 73 -25.58 2.34 -4.04
C SER A 73 -24.50 3.35 -3.63
N GLN A 74 -24.85 4.63 -3.61
CA GLN A 74 -23.96 5.71 -3.15
C GLN A 74 -23.47 5.51 -1.69
N PRO A 75 -24.29 5.02 -0.73
CA PRO A 75 -23.82 4.64 0.59
C PRO A 75 -22.74 3.54 0.57
N THR A 76 -22.89 2.55 -0.31
CA THR A 76 -21.91 1.47 -0.48
C THR A 76 -20.58 2.01 -1.00
N ILE A 77 -20.60 2.82 -2.06
CA ILE A 77 -19.38 3.44 -2.60
C ILE A 77 -18.69 4.34 -1.56
N SER A 78 -19.47 5.13 -0.82
CA SER A 78 -18.95 5.99 0.25
C SER A 78 -18.28 5.16 1.36
N HIS A 79 -18.83 4.00 1.69
CA HIS A 79 -18.23 3.08 2.64
C HIS A 79 -16.88 2.54 2.14
N HIS A 80 -16.80 2.11 0.88
CA HIS A 80 -15.54 1.66 0.28
C HIS A 80 -14.47 2.75 0.27
N LEU A 81 -14.83 3.98 -0.10
CA LEU A 81 -13.92 5.15 -0.08
C LEU A 81 -13.45 5.48 1.34
N LYS A 82 -14.33 5.37 2.34
CA LYS A 82 -13.95 5.55 3.75
C LYS A 82 -12.92 4.52 4.19
N LEU A 83 -13.09 3.25 3.82
CA LEU A 83 -12.13 2.19 4.16
C LEU A 83 -10.76 2.41 3.49
N LEU A 84 -10.74 2.83 2.22
CA LEU A 84 -9.51 3.20 1.52
C LEU A 84 -8.80 4.38 2.21
N LYS A 85 -9.57 5.40 2.62
CA LYS A 85 -9.03 6.56 3.36
C LYS A 85 -8.48 6.16 4.73
N GLN A 86 -9.19 5.31 5.47
CA GLN A 86 -8.74 4.79 6.76
C GLN A 86 -7.47 3.95 6.67
N ALA A 87 -7.24 3.29 5.52
CA ALA A 87 -6.01 2.58 5.22
C ALA A 87 -4.87 3.50 4.73
N GLY A 88 -5.10 4.81 4.61
CA GLY A 88 -4.10 5.79 4.16
C GLY A 88 -3.77 5.70 2.67
N LEU A 89 -4.60 5.04 1.86
CA LEU A 89 -4.36 4.90 0.41
C LEU A 89 -4.82 6.12 -0.38
N ILE A 90 -5.85 6.82 0.12
CA ILE A 90 -6.43 7.99 -0.54
C ILE A 90 -6.69 9.07 0.49
N ASP A 91 -6.76 10.31 0.00
CA ASP A 91 -7.30 11.45 0.74
C ASP A 91 -8.53 12.01 0.04
N SER A 92 -9.27 12.87 0.73
CA SER A 92 -10.50 13.47 0.23
C SER A 92 -10.57 14.96 0.54
N GLU A 93 -10.94 15.77 -0.44
CA GLU A 93 -11.17 17.21 -0.29
C GLU A 93 -12.60 17.56 -0.65
N ARG A 94 -13.29 18.32 0.20
CA ARG A 94 -14.64 18.81 -0.09
C ARG A 94 -14.58 20.19 -0.72
N ARG A 95 -15.13 20.34 -1.93
CA ARG A 95 -15.21 21.59 -2.69
C ARG A 95 -16.67 21.91 -2.97
N GLY A 96 -17.26 22.71 -2.08
CA GLY A 96 -18.69 23.01 -2.08
C GLY A 96 -19.54 21.75 -1.78
N THR A 97 -20.39 21.37 -2.73
CA THR A 97 -21.25 20.19 -2.63
C THR A 97 -20.51 18.89 -2.99
N TRP A 98 -19.38 18.98 -3.69
CA TRP A 98 -18.68 17.83 -4.24
C TRP A 98 -17.50 17.41 -3.37
N VAL A 99 -17.15 16.12 -3.43
CA VAL A 99 -15.98 15.55 -2.76
C VAL A 99 -15.07 14.95 -3.81
N TYR A 100 -13.82 15.36 -3.78
CA TYR A 100 -12.75 14.90 -4.65
C TYR A 100 -11.86 13.95 -3.87
N TYR A 101 -11.37 12.90 -4.53
CA TYR A 101 -10.46 11.91 -3.97
C TYR A 101 -9.16 11.90 -4.75
N ARG A 102 -8.05 11.77 -4.04
CA ARG A 102 -6.70 11.68 -4.61
C ARG A 102 -5.92 10.54 -3.98
N LEU A 103 -4.99 9.98 -4.73
CA LEU A 103 -4.07 8.97 -4.22
C LEU A 103 -3.09 9.61 -3.21
N LEU A 104 -2.68 8.84 -2.19
CA LEU A 104 -1.54 9.16 -1.33
C LEU A 104 -0.33 8.29 -1.75
N PRO A 105 0.62 8.83 -2.53
CA PRO A 105 1.74 8.07 -3.08
C PRO A 105 2.59 7.37 -2.02
N GLU A 106 2.73 7.98 -0.85
CA GLU A 106 3.60 7.51 0.23
C GLU A 106 3.22 6.10 0.69
N THR A 107 1.92 5.81 0.78
CA THR A 107 1.41 4.50 1.19
C THR A 107 1.63 3.45 0.10
N THR A 108 1.43 3.82 -1.17
CA THR A 108 1.66 2.91 -2.30
C THR A 108 3.14 2.61 -2.50
N ASP A 109 4.01 3.60 -2.33
CA ASP A 109 5.46 3.43 -2.43
C ASP A 109 5.98 2.52 -1.32
N ARG A 110 5.50 2.71 -0.09
CA ARG A 110 5.79 1.81 1.03
C ARG A 110 5.34 0.38 0.74
N LEU A 111 4.13 0.20 0.18
CA LEU A 111 3.62 -1.14 -0.17
C LEU A 111 4.46 -1.80 -1.26
N ALA A 112 4.86 -1.04 -2.28
CA ALA A 112 5.73 -1.53 -3.33
C ALA A 112 7.09 -1.97 -2.76
N ALA A 113 7.69 -1.17 -1.88
CA ALA A 113 8.96 -1.51 -1.23
C ALA A 113 8.84 -2.80 -0.40
N VAL A 114 7.74 -2.98 0.33
CA VAL A 114 7.49 -4.18 1.15
C VAL A 114 7.43 -5.47 0.33
N LEU A 115 6.92 -5.40 -0.89
CA LEU A 115 6.76 -6.54 -1.79
C LEU A 115 7.87 -6.67 -2.83
N THR A 116 8.82 -5.73 -2.86
CA THR A 116 9.93 -5.76 -3.80
C THR A 116 10.88 -6.90 -3.46
N ARG A 117 11.08 -7.81 -4.40
CA ARG A 117 12.08 -8.88 -4.25
C ARG A 117 13.48 -8.24 -4.30
N PRO A 118 14.37 -8.55 -3.34
CA PRO A 118 15.77 -8.20 -3.46
C PRO A 118 16.33 -8.86 -4.71
N THR A 119 16.74 -8.05 -5.68
CA THR A 119 17.51 -8.55 -6.80
C THR A 119 18.90 -8.86 -6.26
N ALA A 120 19.21 -10.15 -6.11
CA ALA A 120 20.58 -10.58 -5.92
C ALA A 120 21.35 -10.11 -7.16
N ARG A 121 22.12 -9.02 -7.04
CA ARG A 121 23.20 -8.80 -7.99
C ARG A 121 24.11 -10.00 -7.87
N ALA A 122 24.21 -10.77 -8.96
CA ALA A 122 25.25 -11.74 -9.12
C ALA A 122 26.58 -11.02 -8.92
N THR A 123 27.24 -11.28 -7.79
CA THR A 123 28.67 -11.06 -7.66
C THR A 123 29.32 -12.00 -8.66
N GLU A 124 29.60 -11.51 -9.86
CA GLU A 124 30.59 -12.14 -10.73
C GLU A 124 31.91 -12.21 -9.94
N PRO A 125 32.49 -13.39 -9.70
CA PRO A 125 33.86 -13.44 -9.23
C PRO A 125 34.71 -12.96 -10.40
N ALA A 126 35.31 -11.78 -10.25
CA ALA A 126 36.34 -11.29 -11.15
C ALA A 126 37.45 -12.34 -11.22
N GLY A 127 37.42 -13.16 -12.27
CA GLY A 127 38.52 -14.01 -12.66
C GLY A 127 39.72 -13.11 -12.98
N THR A 128 40.69 -13.07 -12.09
CA THR A 128 42.05 -12.68 -12.45
C THR A 128 42.81 -13.98 -12.69
N THR A 129 42.88 -14.37 -13.95
CA THR A 129 43.83 -15.36 -14.46
C THR A 129 44.88 -14.59 -15.28
N SER A 130 46.14 -14.87 -14.96
CA SER A 130 47.42 -14.42 -15.56
C SER A 130 48.10 -13.27 -14.85
#